data_AF-A0A973G299-F1
#
_entry.id   AF-A0A973G299-F1
#
_cell.length_a   1.000
_cell.length_b   1.000
_cell.length_c   1.000
_cell.angle_alpha   90.00
_cell.angle_beta   90.00
_cell.angle_gamma   90.00
#
_symmetry.space_group_name_H-M   'P 1'
#
loop_
_entity.id
_entity.type
_entity.pdbx_description
1 polymer ?
#
loop_
_entity_poly.entity_id
_entity_poly.type
_entity_poly.pdbx_seq_one_letter_code
_entity_poly.pdbx_strand_id
1 'polypeptide(L)' 'MKTIVKHNIKNLLREWAKEYEVLAPTKTAQGDCVFDTFQEDSFTLEYGKPPLPPKSVFLPHNE' A
#
# COMPACT_ATOMS: atom_id res chain seq x y z
N MET A 1 -21.84 -8.48 -3.70
CA MET A 1 -20.40 -8.32 -3.41
C MET A 1 -20.20 -8.69 -1.95
N LYS A 2 -19.38 -9.71 -1.63
CA LYS A 2 -19.17 -10.15 -0.24
C LYS A 2 -18.22 -9.18 0.47
N THR A 3 -18.53 -8.79 1.69
CA THR A 3 -17.71 -7.90 2.52
C THR A 3 -16.88 -8.71 3.52
N ILE A 4 -15.66 -8.26 3.76
CA ILE A 4 -14.74 -8.84 4.75
C ILE A 4 -14.43 -7.77 5.78
N VAL A 5 -14.39 -8.14 7.05
CA VAL A 5 -14.04 -7.21 8.12
C VAL A 5 -12.55 -6.87 8.05
N LYS A 6 -12.17 -5.59 8.18
CA LYS A 6 -10.80 -5.10 7.98
C LYS A 6 -9.74 -5.92 8.73
N HIS A 7 -10.01 -6.32 9.98
CA HIS A 7 -9.08 -7.10 10.79
C HIS A 7 -8.86 -8.54 10.30
N ASN A 8 -9.79 -9.09 9.50
CA ASN A 8 -9.67 -10.43 8.93
C ASN A 8 -8.86 -10.48 7.62
N ILE A 9 -8.60 -9.32 7.00
CA ILE A 9 -7.85 -9.25 5.73
C ILE A 9 -6.46 -9.84 5.90
N LYS A 10 -5.77 -9.51 6.99
CA LYS A 10 -4.40 -10.02 7.26
C LYS A 10 -4.35 -11.54 7.33
N ASN A 11 -5.33 -12.15 8.01
CA ASN A 11 -5.42 -13.61 8.13
C ASN A 11 -5.74 -14.28 6.80
N LEU A 12 -6.62 -13.68 6.00
CA LEU A 12 -6.97 -14.20 4.67
C LEU A 12 -5.76 -14.19 3.73
N LEU A 13 -5.02 -13.07 3.69
CA LEU A 13 -3.83 -12.95 2.86
C LEU A 13 -2.74 -13.93 3.29
N ARG A 14 -2.57 -14.16 4.60
CA ARG A 14 -1.65 -15.17 5.14
C ARG A 14 -2.02 -16.58 4.67
N GLU A 15 -3.30 -16.95 4.69
CA GLU A 15 -3.73 -18.26 4.19
C GLU A 15 -3.49 -18.40 2.68
N TRP A 16 -3.81 -17.37 1.89
CA TRP A 16 -3.58 -17.40 0.44
C TRP A 16 -2.09 -17.43 0.08
N ALA A 17 -1.24 -16.77 0.86
CA ALA A 17 0.20 -16.77 0.66
C ALA A 17 0.86 -18.16 0.83
N LYS A 18 0.14 -19.14 1.42
CA LYS A 18 0.62 -20.54 1.48
C LYS A 18 0.56 -21.25 0.13
N GLU A 19 -0.38 -20.86 -0.72
CA GLU A 19 -0.66 -21.52 -2.00
C GLU A 19 -0.29 -20.66 -3.21
N TYR A 20 -0.29 -19.33 -3.06
CA TYR A 20 -0.13 -18.38 -4.16
C TYR A 20 0.83 -17.24 -3.80
N GLU A 21 1.46 -16.65 -4.82
CA GLU A 21 2.13 -15.36 -4.68
C GLU A 21 1.08 -14.24 -4.65
N VAL A 22 0.76 -13.78 -3.44
CA VAL A 22 -0.26 -12.76 -3.22
C VAL A 22 0.38 -11.38 -3.28
N LEU A 23 -0.10 -10.52 -4.18
CA LEU A 23 0.26 -9.09 -4.18
C LEU A 23 -0.59 -8.32 -3.17
N ALA A 24 0.06 -7.57 -2.29
CA ALA A 24 -0.59 -6.77 -1.27
C ALA A 24 0.10 -5.40 -1.10
N PRO A 25 -0.60 -4.40 -0.54
CA PRO A 25 0.02 -3.13 -0.22
C PRO A 25 1.03 -3.30 0.92
N THR A 26 2.23 -2.81 0.67
CA THR A 26 3.42 -2.96 1.50
C THR A 26 4.00 -1.59 1.76
N LYS A 27 4.31 -1.31 3.04
CA LYS A 27 4.96 -0.07 3.44
C LYS A 27 6.48 -0.25 3.37
N THR A 28 7.14 0.54 2.53
CA THR A 28 8.60 0.54 2.41
C THR A 28 9.23 1.26 3.61
N ALA A 29 10.53 1.04 3.83
CA ALA A 29 11.29 1.76 4.86
C ALA A 29 11.28 3.29 4.67
N GLN A 30 11.09 3.76 3.43
CA GLN A 30 10.98 5.19 3.09
C GLN A 30 9.59 5.76 3.38
N GLY A 31 8.64 4.92 3.79
CA GLY A 31 7.28 5.32 4.15
C GLY A 31 6.29 5.26 2.99
N ASP A 32 6.74 4.88 1.79
CA ASP A 32 5.90 4.72 0.62
C ASP A 32 5.02 3.47 0.74
N CYS A 33 3.83 3.54 0.15
CA CYS A 33 2.93 2.40 0.04
C CYS A 33 2.95 1.90 -1.42
N VAL A 34 3.49 0.71 -1.63
CA VAL A 34 3.61 0.07 -2.96
C VAL A 34 2.93 -1.29 -2.95
N PHE A 35 2.59 -1.84 -4.11
CA PHE A 35 2.15 -3.23 -4.21
C PHE A 35 3.36 -4.14 -4.39
N ASP A 36 3.50 -5.12 -3.51
CA ASP A 36 4.58 -6.11 -3.53
C ASP A 36 4.06 -7.47 -3.05
N THR A 37 4.89 -8.52 -3.09
CA THR A 37 4.57 -9.82 -2.52
C THR A 37 4.25 -9.67 -1.03
N PHE A 38 3.14 -10.28 -0.61
CA PHE A 38 2.62 -10.18 0.75
C PHE A 38 3.67 -10.66 1.75
N GLN A 39 4.12 -9.72 2.57
CA GLN A 39 4.92 -9.98 3.76
C GLN A 39 4.18 -9.43 4.97
N GLU A 40 4.11 -10.24 6.00
CA GLU A 40 3.21 -9.96 7.11
C GLU A 40 3.60 -8.72 7.93
N ASP A 41 4.91 -8.49 8.07
CA ASP A 41 5.48 -7.42 8.88
C ASP A 41 5.39 -6.05 8.19
N SER A 42 5.36 -6.04 6.87
CA SER A 42 5.36 -4.84 6.04
C SER A 42 4.00 -4.53 5.40
N PHE A 43 3.04 -5.46 5.49
CA PHE A 43 1.67 -5.27 5.03
C PHE A 43 1.00 -4.07 5.70
N THR A 44 0.37 -3.22 4.88
CA THR A 44 -0.36 -2.04 5.36
C THR A 44 -1.70 -1.86 4.65
N LEU A 45 -2.68 -1.33 5.36
CA LEU A 45 -3.92 -0.79 4.78
C LEU A 45 -4.00 0.73 4.96
N GLU A 46 -2.99 1.31 5.58
CA GLU A 46 -2.86 2.74 5.77
C GLU A 46 -2.14 3.30 4.54
N TYR A 47 -2.94 3.62 3.53
CA TYR A 47 -2.50 4.39 2.38
C TYR A 47 -2.21 5.80 2.89
N GLY A 48 -0.94 6.12 3.06
CA GLY A 48 -0.52 7.47 3.46
C GLY A 48 -1.08 8.52 2.50
N LYS A 49 -1.11 9.78 2.95
CA LYS A 49 -1.36 10.88 2.01
C LYS A 49 -0.26 10.83 0.94
N PRO A 50 -0.60 10.88 -0.36
CA PRO A 50 0.42 11.00 -1.39
C PRO A 50 1.31 12.20 -1.04
N PRO A 51 2.65 12.08 -1.20
CA PRO A 51 3.55 13.18 -0.90
C PRO A 51 3.09 14.40 -1.71
N LEU A 52 2.88 15.52 -1.02
CA LEU A 52 2.55 16.76 -1.71
C LEU A 52 3.70 17.07 -2.68
N PRO A 53 3.39 17.46 -3.93
CA PRO A 53 4.43 17.87 -4.85
C PRO A 53 5.27 18.96 -4.17
N PRO A 54 6.61 18.87 -4.26
CA PRO A 54 7.47 19.88 -3.65
C PRO A 54 7.06 21.25 -4.18
N LYS A 55 6.97 22.24 -3.28
CA LYS A 55 6.48 23.61 -3.56
C LYS A 55 7.30 24.34 -4.65
N SER A 56 8.36 23.73 -5.17
CA SER A 56 9.31 24.27 -6.14
C SER A 56 9.09 23.80 -7.58
N VAL A 57 8.08 22.96 -7.88
CA VAL A 57 7.77 22.51 -9.26
C VAL A 57 6.49 23.16 -9.80
N PHE A 58 6.24 24.41 -9.42
CA PHE A 58 5.43 25.27 -10.27
C PHE A 58 6.36 25.74 -11.38
N LEU A 59 6.26 25.11 -12.55
CA LEU A 59 6.75 25.70 -13.80
C LEU A 59 6.23 27.14 -13.86
N PRO A 60 7.03 28.11 -14.34
CA PRO A 60 6.58 29.50 -14.41
C PRO A 60 5.25 29.51 -15.17
N HIS A 61 4.23 30.06 -14.51
CA HIS A 61 2.97 30.40 -15.16
C HIS A 61 3.35 31.36 -16.27
N ASN A 62 3.20 30.95 -17.54
CA ASN A 62 3.38 31.87 -18.67
C ASN A 62 2.47 33.08 -18.45
N GLU A 63 3.03 34.27 -18.70
CA GLU A 63 2.33 35.56 -18.69
C GLU A 63 1.11 35.59 -19.62
#